data_AF-A0A512AUM2-F1
#
_entry.id   AF-A0A512AUM2-F1
#
_cell.length_a   1.000
_cell.length_b   1.000
_cell.length_c   1.000
_cell.angle_alpha   90.00
_cell.angle_beta   90.00
_cell.angle_gamma   90.00
#
_symmetry.space_group_name_H-M   'P 1'
#
loop_
_entity.id
_entity.type
_entity.pdbx_description
1 polymer ?
#
loop_
_entity_poly.entity_id
_entity_poly.type
_entity_poly.pdbx_seq_one_letter_code
_entity_poly.pdbx_strand_id
1 'polypeptide(L)'
;MHYKQSVKIYKQSTMNGKYFEKGYEHYFNIEPLKGYQRHEGFPECCPFHKKLLNYINRSEYYYNNELSNSEPIKIPFEALRERIFDQLSFTEHHIVNRINDLNWCEDIKDYIYYNAISLDIIKGFKYYLRGVGHFLELNKAIPFEKKKELISYVEALLKPAEEHYKEAQINIEIFSKWFRIFPAIIRNLTEVGWSGLEFPKIYIKEKRFNIYLGEEVIEFNTKQDVLKALIQATTFLCESVDTVKLFQENKLSHLDKLEIINAAHRLKQAKLLGEYCNIEIKYIEILNQWLTNEKQYFEDITPYLEKASSKINPSVVSLKNLTIESPTTSSEIEEKLEALSNAENKHWKGVPMKEVINHFRVFMERKSKNGKPFLTPEQFISFIERAFLGKLEIPKQEINCIPIGEKGFVILRFYEYYYLATDEYKDIIEKDKYIKLVTDNLANEWEYDSVMYYFKPNMVKKKW
;
A
#
# COMPACT_ATOMS: atom_id res chain seq x y z
N MET A 1 -0.02 -5.43 -13.50
CA MET A 1 0.29 -5.93 -12.14
C MET A 1 -0.73 -6.97 -11.67
N HIS A 2 -2.04 -6.77 -11.88
CA HIS A 2 -3.08 -7.82 -11.68
C HIS A 2 -2.74 -9.13 -12.40
N TYR A 3 -2.34 -9.13 -13.66
CA TYR A 3 -1.99 -10.38 -14.37
C TYR A 3 -1.06 -11.35 -13.60
N LYS A 4 0.05 -10.88 -13.01
CA LYS A 4 0.91 -11.74 -12.15
C LYS A 4 0.44 -11.79 -10.69
N GLN A 5 -0.24 -10.79 -10.13
CA GLN A 5 -0.75 -10.85 -8.75
C GLN A 5 -2.01 -11.70 -8.64
N SER A 6 -2.98 -11.57 -9.55
CA SER A 6 -4.10 -12.49 -9.75
C SER A 6 -3.58 -13.91 -9.97
N VAL A 7 -2.66 -14.16 -10.92
CA VAL A 7 -2.11 -15.51 -11.16
C VAL A 7 -1.25 -16.03 -10.00
N LYS A 8 -0.54 -15.18 -9.25
CA LYS A 8 0.34 -15.59 -8.13
C LYS A 8 -0.41 -15.74 -6.80
N ILE A 9 -1.41 -14.90 -6.52
CA ILE A 9 -2.36 -15.03 -5.40
C ILE A 9 -3.26 -16.26 -5.66
N TYR A 10 -3.72 -16.49 -6.90
CA TYR A 10 -4.43 -17.73 -7.25
C TYR A 10 -3.52 -18.95 -7.09
N LYS A 11 -2.31 -18.97 -7.69
CA LYS A 11 -1.36 -20.10 -7.55
C LYS A 11 -1.03 -20.44 -6.09
N GLN A 12 -0.99 -19.46 -5.18
CA GLN A 12 -0.77 -19.69 -3.75
C GLN A 12 -2.03 -20.20 -3.03
N SER A 13 -3.23 -19.77 -3.42
CA SER A 13 -4.50 -20.28 -2.88
C SER A 13 -4.86 -21.70 -3.38
N THR A 14 -4.37 -22.10 -4.55
CA THR A 14 -4.72 -23.36 -5.23
C THR A 14 -3.74 -24.51 -5.02
N MET A 15 -2.72 -24.37 -4.16
CA MET A 15 -1.92 -25.53 -3.70
C MET A 15 -2.75 -26.51 -2.84
N ASN A 16 -3.95 -26.11 -2.42
CA ASN A 16 -4.96 -27.00 -1.87
C ASN A 16 -5.95 -27.40 -2.99
N GLY A 17 -5.62 -28.45 -3.73
CA GLY A 17 -6.20 -28.87 -5.02
C GLY A 17 -7.70 -29.21 -5.11
N LYS A 18 -8.61 -28.47 -4.45
CA LYS A 18 -10.08 -28.61 -4.57
C LYS A 18 -10.78 -27.44 -5.28
N TYR A 19 -10.11 -26.31 -5.52
CA TYR A 19 -10.69 -25.14 -6.20
C TYR A 19 -10.35 -25.04 -7.70
N PHE A 20 -9.62 -26.03 -8.24
CA PHE A 20 -9.06 -25.96 -9.60
C PHE A 20 -10.10 -26.17 -10.71
N GLU A 21 -11.23 -26.84 -10.46
CA GLU A 21 -12.14 -27.28 -11.52
C GLU A 21 -13.27 -26.28 -11.86
N LYS A 22 -13.79 -25.49 -10.91
CA LYS A 22 -14.97 -24.64 -11.15
C LYS A 22 -14.69 -23.20 -11.60
N GLY A 23 -13.54 -22.63 -11.25
CA GLY A 23 -13.27 -21.21 -11.53
C GLY A 23 -12.85 -20.91 -12.97
N TYR A 24 -12.38 -21.93 -13.70
CA TYR A 24 -11.77 -21.75 -15.00
C TYR A 24 -12.73 -22.00 -16.16
N GLU A 25 -13.78 -22.82 -16.02
CA GLU A 25 -14.70 -23.17 -17.13
C GLU A 25 -15.25 -21.94 -17.89
N HIS A 26 -15.52 -20.83 -17.18
CA HIS A 26 -15.97 -19.57 -17.79
C HIS A 26 -14.92 -18.95 -18.75
N TYR A 27 -13.64 -19.16 -18.49
CA TYR A 27 -12.55 -18.70 -19.34
C TYR A 27 -12.29 -19.63 -20.52
N PHE A 28 -12.83 -20.87 -20.52
CA PHE A 28 -12.52 -21.88 -21.56
C PHE A 28 -13.50 -21.87 -22.74
N ASN A 29 -14.76 -21.52 -22.51
CA ASN A 29 -15.80 -21.57 -23.54
C ASN A 29 -16.32 -20.15 -23.82
N ILE A 30 -15.63 -19.43 -24.72
CA ILE A 30 -16.16 -18.16 -25.23
C ILE A 30 -17.23 -18.49 -26.27
N GLU A 31 -18.47 -18.12 -25.96
CA GLU A 31 -19.59 -18.28 -26.87
C GLU A 31 -19.60 -17.19 -27.96
N PRO A 32 -20.14 -17.50 -29.16
CA PRO A 32 -20.32 -16.51 -30.21
C PRO A 32 -21.24 -15.39 -29.71
N LEU A 33 -20.89 -14.14 -30.08
CA LEU A 33 -21.72 -12.99 -29.76
C LEU A 33 -23.10 -13.08 -30.42
N LYS A 34 -24.10 -12.45 -29.80
CA LYS A 34 -25.46 -12.41 -30.35
C LYS A 34 -25.45 -11.81 -31.76
N GLY A 35 -25.98 -12.55 -32.74
CA GLY A 35 -26.02 -12.13 -34.15
C GLY A 35 -24.74 -12.42 -34.93
N TYR A 36 -23.74 -13.07 -34.31
CA TYR A 36 -22.55 -13.52 -35.01
C TYR A 36 -22.90 -14.59 -36.05
N GLN A 37 -22.37 -14.41 -37.25
CA GLN A 37 -22.31 -15.42 -38.30
C GLN A 37 -20.88 -15.49 -38.80
N ARG A 38 -20.32 -16.70 -38.85
CA ARG A 38 -18.96 -16.90 -39.36
C ARG A 38 -18.94 -16.60 -40.85
N HIS A 39 -17.95 -15.80 -41.27
CA HIS A 39 -17.72 -15.55 -42.69
C HIS A 39 -17.40 -16.85 -43.42
N GLU A 40 -17.99 -17.03 -44.59
CA GLU A 40 -17.73 -18.19 -45.44
C GLU A 40 -16.24 -18.29 -45.77
N GLY A 41 -15.68 -19.49 -45.62
CA GLY A 41 -14.26 -19.76 -45.88
C GLY A 41 -13.29 -19.20 -44.83
N PHE A 42 -13.72 -18.62 -43.71
CA PHE A 42 -12.82 -18.22 -42.61
C PHE A 42 -12.21 -19.46 -41.91
N PRO A 43 -10.89 -19.51 -41.62
CA PRO A 43 -9.88 -18.44 -41.73
C PRO A 43 -9.12 -18.39 -43.06
N GLU A 44 -9.55 -19.10 -44.10
CA GLU A 44 -8.97 -19.03 -45.44
C GLU A 44 -9.56 -17.92 -46.32
N CYS A 45 -10.38 -17.05 -45.76
CA CYS A 45 -11.16 -16.07 -46.51
C CYS A 45 -10.33 -14.96 -47.17
N CYS A 46 -9.11 -14.68 -46.70
CA CYS A 46 -8.25 -13.65 -47.29
C CYS A 46 -6.75 -13.95 -47.12
N PRO A 47 -5.86 -13.26 -47.88
CA PRO A 47 -4.41 -13.45 -47.77
C PRO A 47 -3.85 -13.29 -46.36
N PHE A 48 -4.44 -12.40 -45.55
CA PHE A 48 -4.03 -12.19 -44.18
C PHE A 48 -4.36 -13.39 -43.28
N HIS A 49 -5.63 -13.80 -43.21
CA HIS A 49 -6.01 -14.92 -42.34
C HIS A 49 -5.32 -16.22 -42.76
N LYS A 50 -5.07 -16.43 -44.07
CA LYS A 50 -4.20 -17.51 -44.57
C LYS A 50 -2.76 -17.40 -44.04
N LYS A 51 -2.17 -16.19 -44.03
CA LYS A 51 -0.83 -15.96 -43.49
C LYS A 51 -0.79 -16.19 -41.97
N LEU A 52 -1.80 -15.76 -41.23
CA LEU A 52 -1.93 -16.02 -39.80
C LEU A 52 -2.08 -17.52 -39.52
N LEU A 53 -2.90 -18.23 -40.30
CA LEU A 53 -3.07 -19.69 -40.21
C LEU A 53 -1.74 -20.41 -40.41
N ASN A 54 -1.00 -20.05 -41.45
CA ASN A 54 0.34 -20.59 -41.70
C ASN A 54 1.32 -20.28 -40.57
N TYR A 55 1.25 -19.07 -39.99
CA TYR A 55 2.10 -18.67 -38.88
C TYR A 55 1.80 -19.49 -37.61
N ILE A 56 0.52 -19.67 -37.29
CA ILE A 56 0.08 -20.51 -36.18
C ILE A 56 0.53 -21.95 -36.42
N ASN A 57 0.25 -22.55 -37.59
CA ASN A 57 0.64 -23.94 -37.89
C ASN A 57 2.16 -24.17 -37.75
N ARG A 58 3.02 -23.21 -38.11
CA ARG A 58 4.48 -23.32 -37.90
C ARG A 58 4.87 -23.36 -36.42
N SER A 59 4.02 -22.86 -35.52
CA SER A 59 4.26 -22.86 -34.07
C SER A 59 3.89 -24.18 -33.38
N GLU A 60 3.25 -25.11 -34.09
CA GLU A 60 2.84 -26.43 -33.56
C GLU A 60 4.01 -27.17 -32.90
N TYR A 61 5.16 -27.19 -33.56
CA TYR A 61 6.38 -27.80 -33.02
C TYR A 61 6.80 -27.19 -31.68
N TYR A 62 6.77 -25.87 -31.57
CA TYR A 62 7.15 -25.18 -30.32
C TYR A 62 6.11 -25.40 -29.22
N TYR A 63 4.82 -25.35 -29.58
CA TYR A 63 3.71 -25.62 -28.66
C TYR A 63 3.83 -27.02 -28.04
N ASN A 64 4.05 -28.04 -28.88
CA ASN A 64 4.17 -29.42 -28.44
C ASN A 64 5.42 -29.68 -27.57
N ASN A 65 6.51 -28.94 -27.78
CA ASN A 65 7.75 -29.09 -27.01
C ASN A 65 7.77 -28.27 -25.69
N GLU A 66 7.12 -27.10 -25.65
CA GLU A 66 7.05 -26.24 -24.45
C GLU A 66 6.06 -26.73 -23.37
N LEU A 67 5.15 -27.66 -23.70
CA LEU A 67 4.17 -28.25 -22.77
C LEU A 67 4.75 -29.32 -21.82
N SER A 68 6.07 -29.50 -21.85
CA SER A 68 6.83 -30.40 -21.00
C SER A 68 7.11 -29.75 -19.64
N ASN A 69 6.32 -30.15 -18.63
CA ASN A 69 6.64 -30.18 -17.18
C ASN A 69 6.02 -29.20 -16.17
N SER A 70 5.11 -28.27 -16.50
CA SER A 70 4.52 -27.44 -15.42
C SER A 70 3.14 -26.80 -15.63
N GLU A 71 2.43 -27.11 -16.71
CA GLU A 71 1.19 -26.38 -17.04
C GLU A 71 -0.09 -27.15 -16.68
N PRO A 72 -1.10 -26.47 -16.11
CA PRO A 72 -2.28 -27.11 -15.58
C PRO A 72 -3.27 -27.62 -16.65
N ILE A 73 -3.20 -27.13 -17.89
CA ILE A 73 -4.22 -27.42 -18.92
C ILE A 73 -3.55 -27.71 -20.26
N LYS A 74 -3.80 -28.91 -20.79
CA LYS A 74 -3.33 -29.36 -22.11
C LYS A 74 -4.52 -29.48 -23.04
N ILE A 75 -4.53 -28.73 -24.13
CA ILE A 75 -5.49 -28.90 -25.22
C ILE A 75 -4.75 -29.33 -26.50
N PRO A 76 -5.37 -30.09 -27.40
CA PRO A 76 -4.80 -30.35 -28.71
C PRO A 76 -4.49 -29.06 -29.46
N PHE A 77 -3.39 -29.04 -30.22
CA PHE A 77 -2.97 -27.84 -30.96
C PHE A 77 -4.03 -27.39 -31.97
N GLU A 78 -4.71 -28.33 -32.61
CA GLU A 78 -5.85 -28.07 -33.50
C GLU A 78 -6.96 -27.33 -32.78
N ALA A 79 -7.32 -27.77 -31.56
CA ALA A 79 -8.34 -27.11 -30.75
C ALA A 79 -7.92 -25.71 -30.32
N LEU A 80 -6.63 -25.49 -29.98
CA LEU A 80 -6.09 -24.16 -29.73
C LEU A 80 -6.22 -23.26 -30.97
N ARG A 81 -5.82 -23.78 -32.13
CA ARG A 81 -5.86 -23.05 -33.40
C ARG A 81 -7.29 -22.63 -33.75
N GLU A 82 -8.24 -23.57 -33.74
CA GLU A 82 -9.65 -23.26 -33.99
C GLU A 82 -10.15 -22.18 -33.03
N ARG A 83 -9.84 -22.32 -31.74
CA ARG A 83 -10.24 -21.34 -30.73
C ARG A 83 -9.66 -19.95 -30.94
N ILE A 84 -8.39 -19.83 -31.33
CA ILE A 84 -7.78 -18.53 -31.68
C ILE A 84 -8.58 -17.86 -32.81
N PHE A 85 -8.94 -18.64 -33.83
CA PHE A 85 -9.67 -18.13 -34.99
C PHE A 85 -11.13 -17.79 -34.68
N ASP A 86 -11.80 -18.61 -33.88
CA ASP A 86 -13.16 -18.36 -33.41
C ASP A 86 -13.23 -17.03 -32.66
N GLN A 87 -12.37 -16.86 -31.67
CA GLN A 87 -12.31 -15.65 -30.85
C GLN A 87 -11.84 -14.41 -31.63
N LEU A 88 -10.91 -14.58 -32.58
CA LEU A 88 -10.55 -13.52 -33.52
C LEU A 88 -11.78 -13.08 -34.32
N SER A 89 -12.51 -14.03 -34.91
CA SER A 89 -13.71 -13.74 -35.71
C SER A 89 -14.81 -13.08 -34.88
N PHE A 90 -15.03 -13.54 -33.64
CA PHE A 90 -15.98 -12.90 -32.72
C PHE A 90 -15.56 -11.46 -32.40
N THR A 91 -14.27 -11.23 -32.21
CA THR A 91 -13.72 -9.90 -31.91
C THR A 91 -13.82 -8.96 -33.10
N GLU A 92 -13.53 -9.43 -34.32
CA GLU A 92 -13.73 -8.66 -35.55
C GLU A 92 -15.19 -8.23 -35.69
N HIS A 93 -16.13 -9.16 -35.48
CA HIS A 93 -17.57 -8.88 -35.48
C HIS A 93 -17.96 -7.87 -34.39
N HIS A 94 -17.44 -8.04 -33.17
CA HIS A 94 -17.69 -7.15 -32.04
C HIS A 94 -17.26 -5.71 -32.35
N ILE A 95 -16.03 -5.55 -32.85
CA ILE A 95 -15.48 -4.25 -33.21
C ILE A 95 -16.37 -3.58 -34.24
N VAL A 96 -16.69 -4.25 -35.36
CA VAL A 96 -17.50 -3.66 -36.44
C VAL A 96 -18.86 -3.16 -35.94
N ASN A 97 -19.51 -3.94 -35.08
CA ASN A 97 -20.87 -3.62 -34.63
C ASN A 97 -20.92 -2.57 -33.52
N ARG A 98 -19.85 -2.44 -32.72
CA ARG A 98 -19.85 -1.60 -31.52
C ARG A 98 -19.02 -0.34 -31.68
N ILE A 99 -18.20 -0.24 -32.73
CA ILE A 99 -17.28 0.89 -32.93
C ILE A 99 -17.98 2.24 -32.96
N ASN A 100 -19.27 2.31 -33.31
CA ASN A 100 -20.04 3.55 -33.39
C ASN A 100 -20.89 3.86 -32.15
N ASP A 101 -20.92 2.96 -31.17
CA ASP A 101 -21.67 3.15 -29.94
C ASP A 101 -21.03 4.22 -29.05
N LEU A 102 -21.81 4.80 -28.14
CA LEU A 102 -21.34 5.90 -27.29
C LEU A 102 -20.24 5.46 -26.32
N ASN A 103 -20.30 4.20 -25.87
CA ASN A 103 -19.33 3.54 -24.99
C ASN A 103 -18.39 2.56 -25.72
N TRP A 104 -18.23 2.72 -27.04
CA TRP A 104 -17.49 1.77 -27.90
C TRP A 104 -16.11 1.38 -27.38
N CYS A 105 -15.38 2.35 -26.81
CA CYS A 105 -13.97 2.18 -26.45
C CYS A 105 -13.80 1.14 -25.35
N GLU A 106 -14.51 1.32 -24.24
CA GLU A 106 -14.42 0.42 -23.09
C GLU A 106 -15.02 -0.95 -23.38
N ASP A 107 -16.15 -0.99 -24.09
CA ASP A 107 -16.79 -2.25 -24.47
C ASP A 107 -15.85 -3.13 -25.32
N ILE A 108 -15.24 -2.54 -26.35
CA ILE A 108 -14.32 -3.25 -27.23
C ILE A 108 -13.03 -3.63 -26.49
N LYS A 109 -12.44 -2.72 -25.71
CA LYS A 109 -11.22 -3.02 -24.92
C LYS A 109 -11.48 -4.18 -23.95
N ASP A 110 -12.64 -4.21 -23.32
CA ASP A 110 -13.03 -5.27 -22.39
C ASP A 110 -13.22 -6.61 -23.05
N TYR A 111 -13.84 -6.63 -24.22
CA TYR A 111 -13.97 -7.86 -24.98
C TYR A 111 -12.62 -8.36 -25.48
N ILE A 112 -11.73 -7.47 -25.95
CA ILE A 112 -10.37 -7.83 -26.35
C ILE A 112 -9.60 -8.43 -25.16
N TYR A 113 -9.70 -7.80 -23.99
CA TYR A 113 -9.03 -8.25 -22.77
C TYR A 113 -9.55 -9.61 -22.29
N TYR A 114 -10.87 -9.80 -22.32
CA TYR A 114 -11.53 -11.07 -21.99
C TYR A 114 -11.01 -12.23 -22.84
N ASN A 115 -10.98 -12.05 -24.17
CA ASN A 115 -10.44 -13.05 -25.10
C ASN A 115 -8.92 -13.26 -24.91
N ALA A 116 -8.17 -12.19 -24.66
CA ALA A 116 -6.72 -12.29 -24.44
C ALA A 116 -6.40 -13.12 -23.18
N ILE A 117 -7.09 -12.90 -22.06
CA ILE A 117 -6.92 -13.70 -20.83
C ILE A 117 -7.29 -15.16 -21.08
N SER A 118 -8.43 -15.39 -21.74
CA SER A 118 -8.93 -16.71 -22.09
C SER A 118 -7.90 -17.54 -22.86
N LEU A 119 -7.17 -16.92 -23.79
CA LEU A 119 -6.15 -17.57 -24.60
C LEU A 119 -4.77 -17.62 -23.95
N ASP A 120 -4.45 -16.71 -23.04
CA ASP A 120 -3.14 -16.68 -22.40
C ASP A 120 -2.89 -17.93 -21.56
N ILE A 121 -3.94 -18.43 -20.89
CA ILE A 121 -3.91 -19.69 -20.12
C ILE A 121 -3.49 -20.89 -21.00
N ILE A 122 -3.71 -20.81 -22.32
CA ILE A 122 -3.41 -21.86 -23.30
C ILE A 122 -2.40 -21.41 -24.38
N LYS A 123 -1.64 -20.33 -24.12
CA LYS A 123 -0.60 -19.77 -25.01
C LYS A 123 -1.07 -19.28 -26.40
N GLY A 124 -2.36 -19.04 -26.58
CA GLY A 124 -2.93 -18.49 -27.82
C GLY A 124 -2.88 -16.97 -27.94
N PHE A 125 -2.68 -16.25 -26.83
CA PHE A 125 -2.95 -14.81 -26.75
C PHE A 125 -2.16 -13.96 -27.76
N LYS A 126 -0.88 -14.29 -28.00
CA LYS A 126 -0.02 -13.52 -28.93
C LYS A 126 -0.54 -13.59 -30.36
N TYR A 127 -1.00 -14.76 -30.79
CA TYR A 127 -1.53 -14.96 -32.14
C TYR A 127 -2.84 -14.20 -32.32
N TYR A 128 -3.71 -14.28 -31.32
CA TYR A 128 -4.97 -13.54 -31.29
C TYR A 128 -4.75 -12.02 -31.33
N LEU A 129 -3.92 -11.46 -30.43
CA LEU A 129 -3.67 -10.01 -30.39
C LEU A 129 -3.04 -9.49 -31.69
N ARG A 130 -2.14 -10.24 -32.31
CA ARG A 130 -1.61 -9.91 -33.65
C ARG A 130 -2.69 -9.97 -34.72
N GLY A 131 -3.59 -10.95 -34.61
CA GLY A 131 -4.82 -11.04 -35.40
C GLY A 131 -5.62 -9.75 -35.36
N VAL A 132 -5.99 -9.34 -34.15
CA VAL A 132 -6.78 -8.12 -33.88
C VAL A 132 -6.05 -6.87 -34.37
N GLY A 133 -4.77 -6.71 -34.04
CA GLY A 133 -3.96 -5.56 -34.46
C GLY A 133 -3.96 -5.37 -35.97
N HIS A 134 -3.75 -6.46 -36.72
CA HIS A 134 -3.75 -6.39 -38.18
C HIS A 134 -5.14 -6.15 -38.77
N PHE A 135 -6.19 -6.73 -38.20
CA PHE A 135 -7.56 -6.41 -38.59
C PHE A 135 -7.83 -4.91 -38.45
N LEU A 136 -7.43 -4.30 -37.32
CA LEU A 136 -7.56 -2.86 -37.08
C LEU A 136 -6.80 -2.04 -38.12
N GLU A 137 -5.56 -2.42 -38.45
CA GLU A 137 -4.75 -1.76 -39.48
C GLU A 137 -5.46 -1.74 -40.84
N LEU A 138 -5.92 -2.90 -41.32
CA LEU A 138 -6.48 -3.06 -42.65
C LEU A 138 -7.92 -2.57 -42.79
N ASN A 139 -8.71 -2.59 -41.73
CA ASN A 139 -10.13 -2.25 -41.82
C ASN A 139 -10.31 -0.75 -42.10
N LYS A 140 -10.82 -0.43 -43.30
CA LYS A 140 -11.01 0.96 -43.76
C LYS A 140 -12.26 1.63 -43.18
N ALA A 141 -13.20 0.85 -42.65
CA ALA A 141 -14.45 1.38 -42.10
C ALA A 141 -14.26 1.96 -40.68
N ILE A 142 -13.18 1.60 -39.98
CA ILE A 142 -12.88 2.09 -38.63
C ILE A 142 -12.25 3.49 -38.73
N PRO A 143 -12.81 4.52 -38.07
CA PRO A 143 -12.23 5.85 -38.04
C PRO A 143 -10.80 5.87 -37.51
N PHE A 144 -9.96 6.74 -38.06
CA PHE A 144 -8.52 6.81 -37.76
C PHE A 144 -8.21 6.93 -36.26
N GLU A 145 -8.88 7.85 -35.54
CA GLU A 145 -8.63 8.04 -34.11
C GLU A 145 -9.01 6.82 -33.28
N LYS A 146 -10.13 6.17 -33.61
CA LYS A 146 -10.57 4.94 -32.91
C LYS A 146 -9.61 3.78 -33.18
N LYS A 147 -9.13 3.68 -34.43
CA LYS A 147 -8.12 2.69 -34.83
C LYS A 147 -6.83 2.87 -34.05
N LYS A 148 -6.32 4.11 -33.97
CA LYS A 148 -5.09 4.43 -33.24
C LYS A 148 -5.18 4.06 -31.76
N GLU A 149 -6.30 4.37 -31.12
CA GLU A 149 -6.59 4.02 -29.72
C GLU A 149 -6.55 2.50 -29.49
N LEU A 150 -7.25 1.73 -30.32
CA LEU A 150 -7.32 0.26 -30.19
C LEU A 150 -5.99 -0.42 -30.52
N ILE A 151 -5.25 0.06 -31.53
CA ILE A 151 -3.91 -0.46 -31.85
C ILE A 151 -2.98 -0.23 -30.67
N SER A 152 -2.95 0.98 -30.10
CA SER A 152 -2.12 1.28 -28.93
C SER A 152 -2.46 0.37 -27.75
N TYR A 153 -3.74 0.07 -27.54
CA TYR A 153 -4.18 -0.88 -26.52
C TYR A 153 -3.69 -2.31 -26.79
N VAL A 154 -3.83 -2.82 -28.02
CA VAL A 154 -3.35 -4.16 -28.42
C VAL A 154 -1.83 -4.27 -28.28
N GLU A 155 -1.09 -3.25 -28.69
CA GLU A 155 0.37 -3.18 -28.53
C GLU A 155 0.78 -3.19 -27.06
N ALA A 156 0.04 -2.46 -26.21
CA ALA A 156 0.28 -2.47 -24.77
C ALA A 156 0.08 -3.87 -24.17
N LEU A 157 -0.92 -4.64 -24.61
CA LEU A 157 -1.16 -6.02 -24.17
C LEU A 157 -0.11 -7.03 -24.69
N LEU A 158 0.54 -6.73 -25.81
CA LEU A 158 1.61 -7.57 -26.37
C LEU A 158 2.95 -7.44 -25.65
N LYS A 159 3.12 -6.39 -24.83
CA LYS A 159 4.35 -6.20 -24.05
C LYS A 159 4.57 -7.39 -23.09
N PRO A 160 5.82 -7.86 -22.94
CA PRO A 160 6.13 -8.92 -21.98
C PRO A 160 5.65 -8.58 -20.57
N ALA A 161 5.10 -9.56 -19.85
CA ALA A 161 4.65 -9.38 -18.47
C ALA A 161 5.77 -8.90 -17.52
N GLU A 162 7.04 -9.09 -17.88
CA GLU A 162 8.20 -8.54 -17.18
C GLU A 162 8.32 -7.03 -17.31
N GLU A 163 7.96 -6.45 -18.45
CA GLU A 163 7.95 -5.00 -18.66
C GLU A 163 6.86 -4.33 -17.83
N HIS A 164 5.65 -4.89 -17.80
CA HIS A 164 4.58 -4.40 -16.93
C HIS A 164 4.89 -4.51 -15.44
N TYR A 165 5.60 -5.57 -15.02
CA TYR A 165 6.06 -5.72 -13.65
C TYR A 165 7.12 -4.66 -13.30
N LYS A 166 8.08 -4.43 -14.21
CA LYS A 166 9.08 -3.37 -14.06
C LYS A 166 8.42 -1.99 -13.96
N GLU A 167 7.43 -1.67 -14.79
CA GLU A 167 6.71 -0.39 -14.74
C GLU A 167 6.01 -0.15 -13.39
N ALA A 168 5.28 -1.14 -12.88
CA ALA A 168 4.61 -1.01 -11.59
C ALA A 168 5.61 -0.92 -10.42
N GLN A 169 6.70 -1.69 -10.47
CA GLN A 169 7.77 -1.60 -9.49
C GLN A 169 8.43 -0.22 -9.50
N ILE A 170 8.70 0.34 -10.69
CA ILE A 170 9.23 1.71 -10.84
C ILE A 170 8.28 2.73 -10.20
N ASN A 171 6.97 2.62 -10.41
CA ASN A 171 5.99 3.52 -9.80
C ASN A 171 6.02 3.46 -8.25
N ILE A 172 6.11 2.25 -7.69
CA ILE A 172 6.23 2.04 -6.24
C ILE A 172 7.55 2.60 -5.71
N GLU A 173 8.65 2.42 -6.44
CA GLU A 173 9.96 2.96 -6.07
C GLU A 173 9.96 4.50 -6.07
N ILE A 174 9.36 5.13 -7.08
CA ILE A 174 9.22 6.60 -7.16
C ILE A 174 8.40 7.11 -5.96
N PHE A 175 7.24 6.49 -5.69
CA PHE A 175 6.43 6.84 -4.53
C PHE A 175 7.20 6.67 -3.22
N SER A 176 7.92 5.56 -3.06
CA SER A 176 8.70 5.26 -1.86
C SER A 176 9.84 6.25 -1.65
N LYS A 177 10.52 6.67 -2.72
CA LYS A 177 11.54 7.72 -2.68
C LYS A 177 10.94 9.04 -2.20
N TRP A 178 9.84 9.47 -2.81
CA TRP A 178 9.12 10.68 -2.41
C TRP A 178 8.70 10.62 -0.93
N PHE A 179 8.08 9.53 -0.50
CA PHE A 179 7.61 9.35 0.87
C PHE A 179 8.76 9.42 1.89
N ARG A 180 9.91 8.82 1.57
CA ARG A 180 11.09 8.81 2.46
C ARG A 180 11.69 10.19 2.70
N ILE A 181 11.65 11.06 1.69
CA ILE A 181 12.24 12.41 1.80
C ILE A 181 11.22 13.44 2.30
N PHE A 182 9.93 13.10 2.29
CA PHE A 182 8.87 14.00 2.68
C PHE A 182 9.02 14.40 4.16
N PRO A 183 9.04 15.71 4.48
CA PRO A 183 9.19 16.18 5.86
C PRO A 183 8.05 15.71 6.78
N ALA A 184 8.39 14.93 7.80
CA ALA A 184 7.44 14.49 8.82
C ALA A 184 6.78 15.66 9.56
N ILE A 185 7.46 16.80 9.66
CA ILE A 185 6.88 18.00 10.27
C ILE A 185 5.67 18.53 9.50
N ILE A 186 5.71 18.54 8.16
CA ILE A 186 4.56 18.95 7.35
C ILE A 186 3.37 18.02 7.68
N ARG A 187 3.60 16.71 7.77
CA ARG A 187 2.57 15.75 8.18
C ARG A 187 1.98 16.07 9.56
N ASN A 188 2.80 16.49 10.51
CA ASN A 188 2.35 16.77 11.87
C ASN A 188 1.61 18.10 11.99
N LEU A 189 1.88 19.06 11.09
CA LEU A 189 1.29 20.40 11.10
C LEU A 189 0.04 20.54 10.24
N THR A 190 -0.30 19.57 9.37
CA THR A 190 -1.51 19.64 8.55
C THR A 190 -2.76 19.27 9.35
N GLU A 191 -3.72 20.21 9.46
CA GLU A 191 -5.01 19.97 10.13
C GLU A 191 -5.88 18.94 9.40
N VAL A 192 -5.79 18.91 8.06
CA VAL A 192 -6.52 17.95 7.19
C VAL A 192 -5.83 16.58 7.16
N GLY A 193 -4.60 16.50 7.70
CA GLY A 193 -3.77 15.30 7.71
C GLY A 193 -3.49 14.75 6.31
N TRP A 194 -3.01 13.50 6.28
CA TRP A 194 -2.80 12.74 5.04
C TRP A 194 -4.12 12.19 4.47
N SER A 195 -5.23 12.35 5.20
CA SER A 195 -6.55 11.84 4.84
C SER A 195 -7.14 12.48 3.59
N GLY A 196 -6.72 13.72 3.27
CA GLY A 196 -7.07 14.40 2.01
C GLY A 196 -6.33 13.89 0.78
N LEU A 197 -5.30 13.05 0.96
CA LEU A 197 -4.60 12.40 -0.15
C LEU A 197 -5.16 11.01 -0.38
N GLU A 198 -5.80 10.82 -1.52
CA GLU A 198 -6.18 9.49 -1.99
C GLU A 198 -4.93 8.79 -2.53
N PHE A 199 -4.06 8.30 -1.65
CA PHE A 199 -2.84 7.56 -2.00
C PHE A 199 -3.06 6.46 -3.04
N PRO A 200 -4.16 5.69 -3.01
CA PRO A 200 -4.45 4.74 -4.08
C PRO A 200 -4.51 5.40 -5.46
N LYS A 201 -5.04 6.62 -5.59
CA LYS A 201 -5.13 7.35 -6.86
C LYS A 201 -3.78 7.85 -7.40
N ILE A 202 -2.72 7.80 -6.60
CA ILE A 202 -1.37 8.13 -7.09
C ILE A 202 -0.87 7.06 -8.05
N TYR A 203 -1.16 5.78 -7.79
CA TYR A 203 -0.70 4.65 -8.62
C TYR A 203 -1.83 3.90 -9.35
N ILE A 204 -3.08 3.99 -8.88
CA ILE A 204 -4.27 3.49 -9.56
C ILE A 204 -4.93 4.65 -10.31
N LYS A 205 -5.03 4.52 -11.63
CA LYS A 205 -5.74 5.48 -12.48
C LYS A 205 -7.24 5.34 -12.28
N GLU A 206 -7.73 4.13 -12.42
CA GLU A 206 -9.15 3.80 -12.27
C GLU A 206 -9.34 2.35 -11.87
N LYS A 207 -10.48 2.09 -11.22
CA LYS A 207 -11.02 0.75 -11.09
C LYS A 207 -12.32 0.70 -11.88
N ARG A 208 -12.49 -0.34 -12.68
CA ARG A 208 -13.66 -0.50 -13.53
C ARG A 208 -14.07 -1.96 -13.59
N PHE A 209 -15.36 -2.22 -13.76
CA PHE A 209 -15.88 -3.58 -13.88
C PHE A 209 -15.84 -4.00 -15.35
N ASN A 210 -15.13 -5.09 -15.68
CA ASN A 210 -15.16 -5.66 -17.02
C ASN A 210 -16.36 -6.60 -17.12
N ILE A 211 -17.34 -6.21 -17.93
CA ILE A 211 -18.62 -6.90 -18.06
C ILE A 211 -18.51 -8.31 -18.64
N TYR A 212 -17.46 -8.60 -19.43
CA TYR A 212 -17.25 -9.91 -20.04
C TYR A 212 -16.51 -10.87 -19.11
N LEU A 213 -15.63 -10.34 -18.25
CA LEU A 213 -14.97 -11.11 -17.20
C LEU A 213 -15.86 -11.33 -15.98
N GLY A 214 -16.80 -10.43 -15.71
CA GLY A 214 -17.54 -10.41 -14.45
C GLY A 214 -16.67 -10.00 -13.25
N GLU A 215 -15.54 -9.32 -13.49
CA GLU A 215 -14.53 -8.97 -12.48
C GLU A 215 -14.11 -7.50 -12.56
N GLU A 216 -13.58 -6.98 -11.44
CA GLU A 216 -12.99 -5.63 -11.37
C GLU A 216 -11.57 -5.62 -11.96
N VAL A 217 -11.35 -4.74 -12.92
CA VAL A 217 -10.07 -4.46 -13.55
C VAL A 217 -9.52 -3.14 -13.02
N ILE A 218 -8.26 -3.15 -12.61
CA ILE A 218 -7.56 -1.96 -12.11
C ILE A 218 -6.55 -1.49 -13.14
N GLU A 219 -6.71 -0.25 -13.60
CA GLU A 219 -5.74 0.44 -14.45
C GLU A 219 -4.75 1.22 -13.58
N PHE A 220 -3.46 1.12 -13.90
CA PHE A 220 -2.41 1.84 -13.18
C PHE A 220 -2.02 3.12 -13.90
N ASN A 221 -1.64 4.14 -13.13
CA ASN A 221 -1.06 5.36 -13.66
C ASN A 221 0.28 5.07 -14.34
N THR A 222 0.59 5.82 -15.40
CA THR A 222 1.93 5.77 -16.00
C THR A 222 2.95 6.39 -15.04
N LYS A 223 4.24 6.13 -15.28
CA LYS A 223 5.33 6.80 -14.55
C LYS A 223 5.17 8.33 -14.54
N GLN A 224 4.75 8.92 -15.66
CA GLN A 224 4.56 10.37 -15.75
C GLN A 224 3.37 10.85 -14.92
N ASP A 225 2.29 10.08 -14.86
CA ASP A 225 1.09 10.42 -14.10
C ASP A 225 1.36 10.33 -12.59
N VAL A 226 2.08 9.28 -12.16
CA VAL A 226 2.55 9.16 -10.76
C VAL A 226 3.37 10.38 -10.37
N LEU A 227 4.33 10.80 -11.20
CA LEU A 227 5.18 11.96 -10.91
C LEU A 227 4.39 13.26 -10.82
N LYS A 228 3.40 13.47 -11.71
CA LYS A 228 2.51 14.64 -11.64
C LYS A 228 1.66 14.63 -10.37
N ALA A 229 1.09 13.47 -10.02
CA ALA A 229 0.31 13.31 -8.81
C ALA A 229 1.14 13.59 -7.54
N LEU A 230 2.41 13.16 -7.51
CA LEU A 230 3.32 13.46 -6.40
C LEU A 230 3.63 14.95 -6.26
N ILE A 231 3.81 15.68 -7.36
CA ILE A 231 4.00 17.13 -7.34
C ILE A 231 2.76 17.83 -6.78
N GLN A 232 1.57 17.44 -7.26
CA GLN A 232 0.30 17.98 -6.78
C GLN A 232 0.10 17.69 -5.28
N ALA A 233 0.33 16.45 -4.86
CA ALA A 233 0.23 16.05 -3.46
C ALA A 233 1.20 16.84 -2.57
N THR A 234 2.43 17.05 -3.03
CA THR A 234 3.44 17.86 -2.31
C THR A 234 2.96 19.30 -2.14
N THR A 235 2.47 19.90 -3.21
CA THR A 235 1.96 21.28 -3.21
C THR A 235 0.80 21.43 -2.24
N PHE A 236 -0.20 20.55 -2.35
CA PHE A 236 -1.36 20.53 -1.47
C PHE A 236 -1.00 20.36 0.01
N LEU A 237 -0.07 19.45 0.33
CA LEU A 237 0.37 19.24 1.71
C LEU A 237 1.13 20.45 2.27
N CYS A 238 1.94 21.13 1.45
CA CYS A 238 2.62 22.36 1.86
C CYS A 238 1.63 23.51 2.09
N GLU A 239 0.63 23.67 1.22
CA GLU A 239 -0.39 24.72 1.31
C GLU A 239 -1.35 24.54 2.49
N SER A 240 -1.57 23.30 2.93
CA SER A 240 -2.46 23.01 4.06
C SER A 240 -1.84 23.26 5.44
N VAL A 241 -0.57 23.66 5.50
CA VAL A 241 0.08 24.09 6.75
C VAL A 241 -0.05 25.61 6.88
N ASP A 242 -0.83 26.06 7.85
CA ASP A 242 -0.91 27.47 8.23
C ASP A 242 -0.03 27.73 9.47
N THR A 243 1.27 27.91 9.25
CA THR A 243 2.24 28.18 10.33
C THR A 243 1.89 29.44 11.12
N VAL A 244 1.28 30.44 10.48
CA VAL A 244 0.90 31.71 11.12
C VAL A 244 -0.22 31.46 12.13
N LYS A 245 -1.28 30.74 11.72
CA LYS A 245 -2.37 30.35 12.61
C LYS A 245 -1.87 29.46 13.75
N LEU A 246 -1.09 28.42 13.45
CA LEU A 246 -0.54 27.51 14.46
C LEU A 246 0.34 28.24 15.48
N PHE A 247 1.07 29.27 15.03
CA PHE A 247 1.84 30.15 15.90
C PHE A 247 0.95 30.99 16.81
N GLN A 248 -0.08 31.66 16.26
CA GLN A 248 -1.03 32.49 17.01
C GLN A 248 -1.80 31.68 18.07
N GLU A 249 -2.07 30.41 17.79
CA GLU A 249 -2.78 29.50 18.68
C GLU A 249 -1.86 28.83 19.73
N ASN A 250 -0.57 29.19 19.81
CA ASN A 250 0.43 28.54 20.66
C ASN A 250 0.54 27.01 20.44
N LYS A 251 0.26 26.53 19.23
CA LYS A 251 0.35 25.11 18.86
C LYS A 251 1.72 24.72 18.33
N LEU A 252 2.62 25.68 18.08
CA LEU A 252 4.00 25.43 17.66
C LEU A 252 4.96 25.43 18.84
N SER A 253 5.67 24.33 19.02
CA SER A 253 6.71 24.16 20.03
C SER A 253 8.11 24.50 19.50
N HIS A 254 9.08 24.65 20.39
CA HIS A 254 10.50 24.73 20.02
C HIS A 254 11.01 23.46 19.32
N LEU A 255 10.39 22.30 19.60
CA LEU A 255 10.73 21.03 18.94
C LEU A 255 10.31 21.06 17.46
N ASP A 256 9.20 21.71 17.13
CA ASP A 256 8.73 21.86 15.74
C ASP A 256 9.71 22.71 14.92
N LYS A 257 10.22 23.80 15.49
CA LYS A 257 11.26 24.63 14.85
C LYS A 257 12.54 23.83 14.58
N LEU A 258 12.98 23.03 15.56
CA LEU A 258 14.14 22.16 15.39
C LEU A 258 13.89 21.11 14.29
N GLU A 259 12.68 20.56 14.22
CA GLU A 259 12.33 19.55 13.23
C GLU A 259 12.27 20.13 11.80
N ILE A 260 11.88 21.39 11.62
CA ILE A 260 11.96 22.09 10.32
C ILE A 260 13.41 22.21 9.87
N ILE A 261 14.32 22.60 10.76
CA ILE A 261 15.77 22.69 10.46
C ILE A 261 16.32 21.30 10.10
N ASN A 262 15.99 20.28 10.88
CA ASN A 262 16.40 18.90 10.62
C ASN A 262 15.85 18.38 9.29
N ALA A 263 14.58 18.68 8.98
CA ALA A 263 13.96 18.31 7.72
C ALA A 263 14.66 18.98 6.53
N ALA A 264 15.00 20.28 6.63
CA ALA A 264 15.76 20.98 5.60
C ALA A 264 17.13 20.35 5.36
N HIS A 265 17.82 19.96 6.45
CA HIS A 265 19.10 19.26 6.35
C HIS A 265 18.95 17.88 5.67
N ARG A 266 17.98 17.06 6.12
CA ARG A 266 17.71 15.73 5.55
C ARG A 266 17.35 15.82 4.07
N LEU A 267 16.56 16.81 3.67
CA LEU A 267 16.18 17.00 2.27
C LEU A 267 17.39 17.38 1.40
N LYS A 268 18.26 18.27 1.88
CA LYS A 268 19.51 18.61 1.19
C LYS A 268 20.43 17.41 1.03
N GLN A 269 20.60 16.61 2.09
CA GLN A 269 21.37 15.37 2.03
C GLN A 269 20.74 14.37 1.06
N ALA A 270 19.42 14.23 1.09
CA ALA A 270 18.70 13.35 0.18
C ALA A 270 18.89 13.79 -1.27
N LYS A 271 18.78 15.09 -1.59
CA LYS A 271 19.01 15.65 -2.94
C LYS A 271 20.45 15.46 -3.40
N LEU A 272 21.43 15.59 -2.51
CA LEU A 272 22.86 15.46 -2.83
C LEU A 272 23.27 14.01 -3.10
N LEU A 273 22.80 13.09 -2.27
CA LEU A 273 23.25 11.68 -2.28
C LEU A 273 22.33 10.76 -3.09
N GLY A 274 21.11 11.21 -3.39
CA GLY A 274 20.10 10.41 -4.08
C GLY A 274 20.06 10.64 -5.59
N GLU A 275 19.69 9.59 -6.33
CA GLU A 275 19.44 9.66 -7.77
C GLU A 275 17.97 9.99 -8.04
N TYR A 276 17.73 11.17 -8.60
CA TYR A 276 16.41 11.66 -8.99
C TYR A 276 16.41 12.11 -10.44
N CYS A 277 15.33 11.82 -11.16
CA CYS A 277 15.10 12.38 -12.47
C CYS A 277 14.64 13.84 -12.40
N ASN A 278 14.72 14.56 -13.52
CA ASN A 278 14.37 15.98 -13.61
C ASN A 278 12.96 16.32 -13.10
N ILE A 279 12.01 15.38 -13.21
CA ILE A 279 10.64 15.61 -12.74
C ILE A 279 10.56 15.40 -11.23
N GLU A 280 11.27 14.41 -10.68
CA GLU A 280 11.35 14.18 -9.23
C GLU A 280 11.98 15.39 -8.51
N ILE A 281 12.96 16.04 -9.15
CA ILE A 281 13.59 17.27 -8.63
C ILE A 281 12.56 18.37 -8.36
N LYS A 282 11.45 18.43 -9.10
CA LYS A 282 10.43 19.49 -8.91
C LYS A 282 9.78 19.44 -7.53
N TYR A 283 9.33 18.26 -7.07
CA TYR A 283 8.76 18.17 -5.72
C TYR A 283 9.81 18.40 -4.63
N ILE A 284 11.08 18.06 -4.88
CA ILE A 284 12.19 18.35 -3.96
C ILE A 284 12.41 19.86 -3.84
N GLU A 285 12.32 20.57 -4.96
CA GLU A 285 12.46 22.04 -4.98
C GLU A 285 11.33 22.73 -4.24
N ILE A 286 10.08 22.27 -4.41
CA ILE A 286 8.92 22.76 -3.64
C ILE A 286 9.17 22.58 -2.14
N LEU A 287 9.55 21.37 -1.71
CA LEU A 287 9.85 21.10 -0.30
C LEU A 287 11.00 21.95 0.24
N ASN A 288 12.05 22.13 -0.56
CA ASN A 288 13.22 22.92 -0.15
C ASN A 288 12.88 24.40 -0.03
N GLN A 289 12.08 24.95 -0.95
CA GLN A 289 11.58 26.32 -0.88
C GLN A 289 10.70 26.49 0.36
N TRP A 290 9.74 25.60 0.57
CA TRP A 290 8.86 25.64 1.74
C TRP A 290 9.65 25.65 3.04
N LEU A 291 10.56 24.67 3.25
CA LEU A 291 11.37 24.59 4.46
C LEU A 291 12.29 25.81 4.66
N THR A 292 12.78 26.41 3.58
CA THR A 292 13.60 27.63 3.64
C THR A 292 12.75 28.83 4.07
N ASN A 293 11.55 28.97 3.52
CA ASN A 293 10.62 30.03 3.89
C ASN A 293 10.20 29.92 5.36
N GLU A 294 9.85 28.72 5.83
CA GLU A 294 9.50 28.50 7.24
C GLU A 294 10.67 28.83 8.18
N LYS A 295 11.89 28.40 7.83
CA LYS A 295 13.08 28.72 8.62
C LYS A 295 13.27 30.24 8.72
N GLN A 296 13.17 30.95 7.60
CA GLN A 296 13.30 32.40 7.57
C GLN A 296 12.23 33.09 8.41
N TYR A 297 10.97 32.67 8.28
CA TYR A 297 9.86 33.18 9.09
C TYR A 297 10.16 33.05 10.59
N PHE A 298 10.66 31.90 11.05
CA PHE A 298 11.03 31.73 12.46
C PHE A 298 12.21 32.60 12.89
N GLU A 299 13.23 32.75 12.04
CA GLU A 299 14.36 33.66 12.30
C GLU A 299 13.89 35.12 12.44
N ASP A 300 12.94 35.53 11.61
CA ASP A 300 12.43 36.90 11.60
C ASP A 300 11.56 37.21 12.82
N ILE A 301 10.72 36.28 13.28
CA ILE A 301 9.82 36.52 14.43
C ILE A 301 10.49 36.33 15.80
N THR A 302 11.56 35.52 15.88
CA THR A 302 12.21 35.17 17.16
C THR A 302 12.71 36.39 17.96
N PRO A 303 13.35 37.40 17.36
CA PRO A 303 13.76 38.62 18.08
C PRO A 303 12.59 39.39 18.69
N TYR A 304 11.44 39.41 18.02
CA TYR A 304 10.24 40.08 18.53
C TYR A 304 9.61 39.31 19.70
N LEU A 305 9.73 37.98 19.71
CA LEU A 305 9.28 37.15 20.82
C LEU A 305 10.13 37.33 22.07
N GLU A 306 11.45 37.34 21.91
CA GLU A 306 12.39 37.58 23.02
C GLU A 306 12.22 39.00 23.60
N LYS A 307 11.89 39.97 22.75
CA LYS A 307 11.59 41.35 23.15
C LYS A 307 10.21 41.51 23.80
N ALA A 308 9.23 40.69 23.41
CA ALA A 308 7.90 40.68 24.01
C ALA A 308 7.92 39.98 25.38
N SER A 309 8.66 38.88 25.53
CA SER A 309 8.81 38.15 26.80
C SER A 309 9.65 38.91 27.83
N SER A 310 10.64 39.70 27.39
CA SER A 310 11.46 40.55 28.28
C SER A 310 10.76 41.84 28.75
N LYS A 311 9.60 42.19 28.19
CA LYS A 311 8.76 43.31 28.66
C LYS A 311 7.67 42.91 29.67
N ILE A 312 7.52 41.62 29.93
CA ILE A 312 6.66 41.10 30.99
C ILE A 312 7.54 40.98 32.26
N ASN A 313 7.13 41.63 33.35
CA ASN A 313 7.87 41.74 34.62
C ASN A 313 8.60 40.45 35.07
N PRO A 314 9.74 40.55 35.79
CA PRO A 314 10.50 39.40 36.32
C PRO A 314 9.78 38.53 37.36
N SER A 315 8.51 38.79 37.66
CA SER A 315 7.74 38.11 38.71
C SER A 315 6.93 36.91 38.21
N VAL A 316 7.02 36.55 36.93
CA VAL A 316 6.44 35.31 36.40
C VAL A 316 7.44 34.59 35.48
N VAL A 317 8.64 34.32 36.02
CA VAL A 317 9.51 33.26 35.49
C VAL A 317 9.78 32.27 36.61
N SER A 318 8.75 31.48 36.91
CA SER A 318 8.90 30.10 37.38
C SER A 318 7.73 29.30 36.82
N LEU A 319 7.79 29.06 35.52
CA LEU A 319 7.17 27.92 34.85
C LEU A 319 8.25 27.07 34.15
N LYS A 320 9.44 27.01 34.77
CA LYS A 320 10.20 25.77 34.84
C LYS A 320 9.71 25.05 36.09
N ASN A 321 9.33 23.79 35.95
CA ASN A 321 8.62 22.96 36.92
C ASN A 321 7.09 23.01 36.74
N LEU A 322 6.62 22.60 35.56
CA LEU A 322 5.63 21.53 35.55
C LEU A 322 6.23 20.41 36.38
N THR A 323 5.58 20.15 37.51
CA THR A 323 5.92 19.20 38.56
C THR A 323 6.70 18.01 38.03
N ILE A 324 8.03 18.08 38.14
CA ILE A 324 8.82 16.87 38.35
C ILE A 324 8.42 16.49 39.77
N GLU A 325 7.42 15.61 39.88
CA GLU A 325 7.31 14.79 41.09
C GLU A 325 8.73 14.31 41.38
N SER A 326 9.19 14.60 42.61
CA SER A 326 10.49 14.20 43.15
C SER A 326 10.95 12.88 42.54
N PRO A 327 12.24 12.71 42.17
CA PRO A 327 12.72 11.46 41.59
C PRO A 327 12.32 10.31 42.52
N THR A 328 11.26 9.59 42.13
CA THR A 328 10.71 8.46 42.85
C THR A 328 11.88 7.53 43.05
N THR A 329 12.27 7.29 44.30
CA THR A 329 13.46 6.49 44.56
C THR A 329 13.23 5.09 43.98
N SER A 330 14.30 4.41 43.53
CA SER A 330 14.16 3.03 43.01
C SER A 330 13.45 2.08 43.98
N SER A 331 13.46 2.39 45.29
CA SER A 331 12.72 1.66 46.33
C SER A 331 11.21 1.85 46.20
N GLU A 332 10.74 3.10 46.03
CA GLU A 332 9.31 3.42 45.91
C GLU A 332 8.66 2.82 44.64
N ILE A 333 9.41 2.72 43.55
CA ILE A 333 8.93 2.07 42.32
C ILE A 333 8.70 0.58 42.55
N GLU A 334 9.65 -0.13 43.18
CA GLU A 334 9.50 -1.56 43.44
C GLU A 334 8.40 -1.84 44.48
N GLU A 335 8.22 -0.97 45.48
CA GLU A 335 7.08 -1.06 46.42
C GLU A 335 5.74 -0.94 45.68
N LYS A 336 5.61 -0.02 44.72
CA LYS A 336 4.40 0.10 43.88
C LYS A 336 4.20 -1.12 42.99
N LEU A 337 5.26 -1.64 42.37
CA LEU A 337 5.17 -2.85 41.54
C LEU A 337 4.83 -4.10 42.36
N GLU A 338 5.31 -4.21 43.58
CA GLU A 338 4.94 -5.29 44.51
C GLU A 338 3.46 -5.17 44.92
N ALA A 339 2.98 -3.97 45.22
CA ALA A 339 1.56 -3.73 45.48
C ALA A 339 0.67 -4.13 44.29
N LEU A 340 1.09 -3.80 43.06
CA LEU A 340 0.39 -4.19 41.83
C LEU A 340 0.45 -5.70 41.57
N SER A 341 1.56 -6.36 41.91
CA SER A 341 1.74 -7.81 41.74
C SER A 341 0.74 -8.63 42.55
N ASN A 342 0.23 -8.06 43.64
CA ASN A 342 -0.77 -8.66 44.52
C ASN A 342 -2.22 -8.31 44.14
N ALA A 343 -2.45 -7.46 43.14
CA ALA A 343 -3.79 -7.09 42.68
C ALA A 343 -4.41 -8.16 41.76
N GLU A 344 -5.75 -8.15 41.64
CA GLU A 344 -6.46 -9.01 40.69
C GLU A 344 -6.37 -8.45 39.26
N ASN A 345 -5.93 -9.27 38.31
CA ASN A 345 -5.91 -8.93 36.89
C ASN A 345 -7.33 -8.89 36.31
N LYS A 346 -7.83 -7.69 36.01
CA LYS A 346 -9.16 -7.48 35.41
C LYS A 346 -9.20 -7.72 33.90
N HIS A 347 -8.06 -7.71 33.21
CA HIS A 347 -8.01 -8.09 31.80
C HIS A 347 -8.26 -9.60 31.66
N TRP A 348 -7.56 -10.43 32.41
CA TRP A 348 -7.79 -11.87 32.47
C TRP A 348 -7.45 -12.44 33.84
N LYS A 349 -8.48 -12.90 34.56
CA LYS A 349 -8.36 -13.42 35.93
C LYS A 349 -7.45 -14.65 36.04
N GLY A 350 -7.25 -15.38 34.94
CA GLY A 350 -6.41 -16.57 34.92
C GLY A 350 -4.91 -16.27 35.04
N VAL A 351 -4.43 -15.10 34.60
CA VAL A 351 -2.99 -14.76 34.63
C VAL A 351 -2.70 -13.84 35.82
N PRO A 352 -1.86 -14.25 36.79
CA PRO A 352 -1.49 -13.41 37.94
C PRO A 352 -0.83 -12.09 37.52
N MET A 353 -1.09 -11.00 38.26
CA MET A 353 -0.50 -9.68 37.96
C MET A 353 1.03 -9.69 38.00
N LYS A 354 1.64 -10.52 38.86
CA LYS A 354 3.09 -10.73 38.89
C LYS A 354 3.66 -11.16 37.53
N GLU A 355 2.98 -12.08 36.84
CA GLU A 355 3.41 -12.56 35.52
C GLU A 355 3.21 -11.48 34.44
N VAL A 356 2.11 -10.73 34.52
CA VAL A 356 1.88 -9.57 33.64
C VAL A 356 3.03 -8.56 33.78
N ILE A 357 3.35 -8.18 35.03
CA ILE A 357 4.39 -7.20 35.32
C ILE A 357 5.74 -7.70 34.81
N ASN A 358 6.12 -8.95 35.12
CA ASN A 358 7.37 -9.54 34.65
C ASN A 358 7.46 -9.57 33.12
N HIS A 359 6.37 -9.94 32.45
CA HIS A 359 6.31 -10.05 30.99
C HIS A 359 6.52 -8.70 30.30
N PHE A 360 5.94 -7.63 30.83
CA PHE A 360 6.02 -6.29 30.24
C PHE A 360 7.14 -5.42 30.82
N ARG A 361 7.84 -5.86 31.88
CA ARG A 361 8.98 -5.18 32.51
C ARG A 361 10.07 -4.80 31.50
N VAL A 362 10.16 -5.55 30.40
CA VAL A 362 11.04 -5.28 29.26
C VAL A 362 10.88 -3.86 28.68
N PHE A 363 9.71 -3.23 28.77
CA PHE A 363 9.51 -1.85 28.31
C PHE A 363 10.19 -0.80 29.18
N MET A 364 10.42 -1.11 30.46
CA MET A 364 11.17 -0.25 31.38
C MET A 364 12.68 -0.53 31.29
N GLU A 365 13.06 -1.80 31.16
CA GLU A 365 14.47 -2.23 31.19
C GLU A 365 15.21 -1.95 29.88
N ARG A 366 14.53 -2.12 28.75
CA ARG A 366 15.15 -1.96 27.44
C ARG A 366 15.00 -0.55 26.92
N LYS A 367 16.08 -0.10 26.27
CA LYS A 367 16.14 1.19 25.59
C LYS A 367 15.70 1.05 24.15
N SER A 368 14.87 1.99 23.69
CA SER A 368 14.68 2.26 22.27
C SER A 368 16.01 2.67 21.63
N LYS A 369 16.09 2.59 20.31
CA LYS A 369 17.17 3.08 19.45
C LYS A 369 17.58 4.53 19.73
N ASN A 370 16.71 5.34 20.35
CA ASN A 370 17.05 6.71 20.77
C ASN A 370 17.75 6.79 22.15
N GLY A 371 18.05 5.65 22.79
CA GLY A 371 18.78 5.57 24.05
C GLY A 371 17.93 5.75 25.31
N LYS A 372 16.62 6.03 25.18
CA LYS A 372 15.66 6.14 26.29
C LYS A 372 14.83 4.85 26.43
N PRO A 373 14.32 4.48 27.62
CA PRO A 373 13.46 3.31 27.78
C PRO A 373 12.17 3.44 26.96
N PHE A 374 11.49 2.32 26.68
CA PHE A 374 10.19 2.36 25.98
C PHE A 374 9.11 3.04 26.83
N LEU A 375 9.13 2.81 28.14
CA LEU A 375 8.32 3.51 29.13
C LEU A 375 9.21 3.89 30.32
N THR A 376 9.01 5.08 30.90
CA THR A 376 9.57 5.34 32.23
C THR A 376 8.88 4.45 33.27
N PRO A 377 9.46 4.26 34.47
CA PRO A 377 8.81 3.48 35.53
C PRO A 377 7.40 3.96 35.87
N GLU A 378 7.17 5.27 35.88
CA GLU A 378 5.86 5.88 36.17
C GLU A 378 4.86 5.62 35.04
N GLN A 379 5.31 5.75 33.78
CA GLN A 379 4.50 5.41 32.61
C GLN A 379 4.17 3.92 32.58
N PHE A 380 5.12 3.06 32.98
CA PHE A 380 4.93 1.63 33.06
C PHE A 380 3.88 1.26 34.11
N ILE A 381 3.98 1.82 35.32
CA ILE A 381 2.97 1.65 36.38
C ILE A 381 1.59 2.11 35.86
N SER A 382 1.52 3.30 35.26
CA SER A 382 0.28 3.85 34.71
C SER A 382 -0.33 2.95 33.62
N PHE A 383 0.51 2.38 32.75
CA PHE A 383 0.10 1.42 31.73
C PHE A 383 -0.49 0.16 32.37
N ILE A 384 0.17 -0.41 33.37
CA ILE A 384 -0.28 -1.62 34.05
C ILE A 384 -1.63 -1.39 34.75
N GLU A 385 -1.78 -0.28 35.47
CA GLU A 385 -3.02 0.08 36.15
C GLU A 385 -4.19 0.28 35.19
N ARG A 386 -3.96 0.99 34.08
CA ARG A 386 -4.98 1.19 33.05
C ARG A 386 -5.37 -0.13 32.38
N ALA A 387 -4.39 -0.85 31.85
CA ALA A 387 -4.61 -1.98 30.96
C ALA A 387 -5.10 -3.24 31.71
N PHE A 388 -4.61 -3.48 32.93
CA PHE A 388 -4.87 -4.72 33.66
C PHE A 388 -5.71 -4.54 34.92
N LEU A 389 -5.80 -3.33 35.50
CA LEU A 389 -6.71 -3.04 36.62
C LEU A 389 -7.97 -2.27 36.21
N GLY A 390 -8.12 -1.95 34.91
CA GLY A 390 -9.31 -1.32 34.34
C GLY A 390 -9.53 0.13 34.78
N LYS A 391 -8.45 0.84 35.15
CA LYS A 391 -8.47 2.25 35.55
C LYS A 391 -8.49 3.15 34.31
N LEU A 392 -9.65 3.24 33.64
CA LEU A 392 -9.82 3.94 32.36
C LEU A 392 -9.68 5.46 32.45
N GLU A 393 -9.67 6.02 33.66
CA GLU A 393 -9.38 7.43 33.96
C GLU A 393 -7.91 7.80 33.77
N ILE A 394 -6.99 6.84 33.86
CA ILE A 394 -5.56 7.05 33.60
C ILE A 394 -5.38 7.24 32.10
N PRO A 395 -4.74 8.31 31.60
CA PRO A 395 -4.59 8.52 30.16
C PRO A 395 -3.84 7.37 29.47
N LYS A 396 -4.06 7.20 28.15
CA LYS A 396 -3.28 6.26 27.35
C LYS A 396 -1.79 6.64 27.41
N GLN A 397 -0.92 5.63 27.52
CA GLN A 397 0.51 5.87 27.69
C GLN A 397 1.20 5.99 26.33
N GLU A 398 2.04 7.00 26.19
CA GLU A 398 2.86 7.18 25.01
C GLU A 398 4.11 6.29 25.11
N ILE A 399 4.22 5.29 24.24
CA ILE A 399 5.37 4.40 24.21
C ILE A 399 6.48 4.97 23.31
N ASN A 400 7.66 5.15 23.89
CA ASN A 400 8.84 5.65 23.21
C ASN A 400 9.39 4.59 22.25
N CYS A 401 8.92 4.62 21.00
CA CYS A 401 9.38 3.72 19.95
C CYS A 401 9.56 4.44 18.61
N ILE A 402 10.63 4.11 17.88
CA ILE A 402 10.86 4.58 16.52
C ILE A 402 9.96 3.76 15.57
N PRO A 403 9.24 4.41 14.63
CA PRO A 403 8.26 3.73 13.77
C PRO A 403 8.76 2.50 13.02
N ILE A 404 10.04 2.48 12.60
CA ILE A 404 10.62 1.40 11.82
C ILE A 404 11.32 0.37 12.75
N GLY A 405 10.69 -0.79 12.88
CA GLY A 405 11.22 -1.99 13.54
C GLY A 405 10.85 -2.12 15.01
N GLU A 406 10.69 -1.03 15.75
CA GLU A 406 10.36 -1.09 17.19
C GLU A 406 8.86 -1.24 17.45
N LYS A 407 7.99 -0.72 16.57
CA LYS A 407 6.54 -1.03 16.63
C LYS A 407 6.27 -2.54 16.59
N GLY A 408 7.03 -3.26 15.76
CA GLY A 408 6.95 -4.73 15.70
C GLY A 408 7.31 -5.38 17.02
N PHE A 409 8.37 -4.91 17.69
CA PHE A 409 8.77 -5.41 19.01
C PHE A 409 7.67 -5.22 20.07
N VAL A 410 7.02 -4.04 20.09
CA VAL A 410 5.89 -3.79 20.99
C VAL A 410 4.76 -4.79 20.72
N ILE A 411 4.30 -4.91 19.47
CA ILE A 411 3.23 -5.85 19.07
C ILE A 411 3.60 -7.29 19.43
N LEU A 412 4.86 -7.69 19.22
CA LEU A 412 5.36 -9.00 19.57
C LEU A 412 5.20 -9.28 21.07
N ARG A 413 5.47 -8.31 21.95
CA ARG A 413 5.27 -8.51 23.40
C ARG A 413 3.81 -8.78 23.75
N PHE A 414 2.86 -8.08 23.14
CA PHE A 414 1.44 -8.39 23.37
C PHE A 414 1.01 -9.73 22.78
N TYR A 415 1.59 -10.11 21.64
CA TYR A 415 1.38 -11.44 21.06
C TYR A 415 1.94 -12.57 21.93
N GLU A 416 3.11 -12.39 22.51
CA GLU A 416 3.69 -13.33 23.48
C GLU A 416 2.86 -13.39 24.77
N TYR A 417 2.23 -12.29 25.19
CA TYR A 417 1.31 -12.29 26.32
C TYR A 417 0.03 -13.08 26.01
N TYR A 418 -0.51 -12.93 24.79
CA TYR A 418 -1.61 -13.76 24.29
C TYR A 418 -1.24 -15.25 24.31
N TYR A 419 -0.02 -15.61 23.89
CA TYR A 419 0.45 -16.99 23.97
C TYR A 419 0.59 -17.49 25.40
N LEU A 420 1.19 -16.69 26.30
CA LEU A 420 1.29 -17.03 27.72
C LEU A 420 -0.10 -17.31 28.31
N ALA A 421 -1.07 -16.43 28.05
CA ALA A 421 -2.42 -16.58 28.59
C ALA A 421 -3.18 -17.79 28.01
N THR A 422 -3.01 -18.10 26.72
CA THR A 422 -3.70 -19.21 26.06
C THR A 422 -3.05 -20.57 26.32
N ASP A 423 -1.71 -20.65 26.31
CA ASP A 423 -0.97 -21.90 26.43
C ASP A 423 -0.78 -22.33 27.89
N GLU A 424 -0.31 -21.42 28.75
CA GLU A 424 -0.01 -21.73 30.15
C GLU A 424 -1.26 -21.61 31.04
N TYR A 425 -2.08 -20.58 30.79
CA TYR A 425 -3.24 -20.24 31.63
C TYR A 425 -4.59 -20.61 31.02
N LYS A 426 -4.59 -21.32 29.89
CA LYS A 426 -5.79 -21.91 29.24
C LYS A 426 -6.92 -20.91 28.97
N ASP A 427 -6.60 -19.66 28.63
CA ASP A 427 -7.60 -18.70 28.17
C ASP A 427 -8.25 -19.16 26.86
N ILE A 428 -9.47 -18.69 26.61
CA ILE A 428 -10.18 -18.89 25.35
C ILE A 428 -9.44 -18.11 24.24
N ILE A 429 -9.40 -18.69 23.04
CA ILE A 429 -8.68 -18.15 21.87
C ILE A 429 -9.43 -16.93 21.31
N GLU A 430 -9.40 -15.80 22.03
CA GLU A 430 -9.96 -14.51 21.63
C GLU A 430 -8.86 -13.48 21.36
N LYS A 431 -8.21 -13.58 20.20
CA LYS A 431 -7.11 -12.68 19.81
C LYS A 431 -7.47 -11.20 19.87
N ASP A 432 -8.70 -10.85 19.50
CA ASP A 432 -9.20 -9.48 19.43
C ASP A 432 -9.05 -8.72 20.75
N LYS A 433 -9.24 -9.41 21.88
CA LYS A 433 -9.08 -8.85 23.22
C LYS A 433 -7.64 -8.38 23.49
N TYR A 434 -6.67 -9.14 23.01
CA TYR A 434 -5.24 -8.84 23.17
C TYR A 434 -4.75 -7.79 22.17
N ILE A 435 -5.39 -7.71 21.00
CA ILE A 435 -5.16 -6.60 20.06
C ILE A 435 -5.67 -5.29 20.70
N LYS A 436 -6.86 -5.32 21.32
CA LYS A 436 -7.43 -4.17 22.03
C LYS A 436 -6.59 -3.70 23.22
N LEU A 437 -5.85 -4.60 23.89
CA LEU A 437 -4.87 -4.19 24.90
C LEU A 437 -3.85 -3.17 24.36
N VAL A 438 -3.46 -3.28 23.10
CA VAL A 438 -2.56 -2.32 22.45
C VAL A 438 -3.31 -1.03 22.11
N THR A 439 -4.42 -1.15 21.36
CA THR A 439 -5.12 0.00 20.77
C THR A 439 -5.79 0.89 21.83
N ASP A 440 -6.22 0.32 22.95
CA ASP A 440 -7.03 1.00 23.95
C ASP A 440 -6.19 1.59 25.10
N ASN A 441 -4.92 1.18 25.21
CA ASN A 441 -4.03 1.58 26.31
C ASN A 441 -2.79 2.36 25.87
N LEU A 442 -2.38 2.28 24.59
CA LEU A 442 -1.24 3.03 24.07
C LEU A 442 -1.67 4.21 23.19
N ALA A 443 -0.97 5.33 23.31
CA ALA A 443 -1.10 6.50 22.44
C ALA A 443 -0.24 6.35 21.16
N ASN A 444 -0.37 7.26 20.19
CA ASN A 444 0.34 7.30 18.88
C ASN A 444 -0.14 6.32 17.79
N GLU A 445 -1.45 6.36 17.51
CA GLU A 445 -2.07 5.72 16.33
C GLU A 445 -1.73 4.23 16.19
N TRP A 446 -2.07 3.45 17.23
CA TRP A 446 -2.14 2.00 17.16
C TRP A 446 -3.47 1.58 16.55
N GLU A 447 -3.58 1.69 15.23
CA GLU A 447 -4.80 1.27 14.51
C GLU A 447 -4.99 -0.24 14.61
N TYR A 448 -6.25 -0.65 14.83
CA TYR A 448 -6.62 -2.05 15.00
C TYR A 448 -6.15 -2.92 13.84
N ASP A 449 -6.44 -2.52 12.60
CA ASP A 449 -6.07 -3.29 11.40
C ASP A 449 -4.56 -3.43 11.25
N SER A 450 -3.81 -2.38 11.59
CA SER A 450 -2.35 -2.44 11.59
C SER A 450 -1.84 -3.41 12.65
N VAL A 451 -2.33 -3.31 13.90
CA VAL A 451 -1.91 -4.23 14.97
C VAL A 451 -2.28 -5.67 14.61
N MET A 452 -3.51 -5.92 14.18
CA MET A 452 -4.03 -7.23 13.77
C MET A 452 -3.17 -7.85 12.67
N TYR A 453 -2.78 -7.07 11.66
CA TYR A 453 -1.94 -7.57 10.56
C TYR A 453 -0.59 -8.13 11.04
N TYR A 454 0.01 -7.52 12.08
CA TYR A 454 1.29 -7.91 12.66
C TYR A 454 1.17 -8.84 13.88
N PHE A 455 -0.04 -9.06 14.42
CA PHE A 455 -0.31 -9.89 15.61
C PHE A 455 -0.31 -11.41 15.29
N LYS A 456 0.81 -11.92 14.76
CA LYS A 456 0.98 -13.32 14.34
C LYS A 456 2.45 -13.75 14.45
N PRO A 457 2.76 -15.06 14.49
CA PRO A 457 4.11 -15.51 14.76
C PRO A 457 5.04 -15.16 13.59
N ASN A 458 6.33 -14.99 13.89
CA ASN A 458 7.41 -14.75 12.90
C ASN A 458 7.33 -13.44 12.09
N MET A 459 6.50 -12.46 12.50
CA MET A 459 6.42 -11.16 11.81
C MET A 459 7.54 -10.18 12.17
N VAL A 460 8.24 -10.41 13.29
CA VAL A 460 9.39 -9.58 13.70
C VAL A 460 10.67 -10.34 13.40
N LYS A 461 11.52 -9.75 12.55
CA LYS A 461 12.84 -10.29 12.23
C LYS A 461 13.75 -10.14 13.47
N LYS A 462 13.90 -11.25 14.21
CA LYS A 462 14.73 -11.47 15.42
C LYS A 462 14.00 -11.30 16.74
N LYS A 463 14.35 -12.17 17.70
CA LYS A 463 14.29 -11.88 19.14
C LYS A 463 15.18 -10.64 19.35
N TRP A 464 14.55 -9.47 19.44
CA TRP A 464 15.25 -8.24 19.81
C TRP A 464 15.76 -8.35 21.25
#